data_AF-A0A813JPQ1-F1
#
_entry.id   AF-A0A813JPQ1-F1
#
_cell.length_a   1.000
_cell.length_b   1.000
_cell.length_c   1.000
_cell.angle_alpha   90.00
_cell.angle_beta   90.00
_cell.angle_gamma   90.00
#
_symmetry.space_group_name_H-M   'P 1'
#
loop_
_entity.id
_entity.type
_entity.pdbx_description
1 polymer ?
#
loop_
_entity_poly.entity_id
_entity_poly.type
_entity_poly.pdbx_seq_one_letter_code
_entity_poly.pdbx_strand_id
1 'polypeptide(L)'
;MGKKMKGAPSKKAGGQVRGGKTKGNGSSGGSSKGKGKGKGDDSNRKLSRQEQREAHRHSLGRMPRRAQGGNQAIEETRQRLRMKALQRQLLRGPSVKPGEERRTVLRDLGLLHAGAGRSAPAIEALEEALNISPEDPDFSVRGPLLCLYLDGARTEEATSMLKGPLFESLLAEAPIGQPPSSTSSEFLMAKKAAATTGCYSIAVLSYVSVCVLQEYRKKPTEGQAAE
;
A
#
# COMPACT_ATOMS: atom_id res chain seq x y z
N MET A 1 9.23 51.66 25.85
CA MET A 1 9.76 51.79 24.46
C MET A 1 9.18 50.65 23.63
N GLY A 2 8.10 50.90 22.90
CA GLY A 2 7.37 49.89 22.13
C GLY A 2 7.81 49.86 20.67
N LYS A 3 8.19 48.68 20.16
CA LYS A 3 8.43 48.46 18.73
C LYS A 3 7.14 47.94 18.07
N LYS A 4 6.49 48.84 17.33
CA LYS A 4 5.47 48.51 16.32
C LYS A 4 6.16 47.76 15.16
N MET A 5 5.76 46.53 14.87
CA MET A 5 6.08 45.90 13.58
C MET A 5 4.91 46.06 12.61
N LYS A 6 5.24 46.61 11.45
CA LYS A 6 4.35 46.94 10.33
C LYS A 6 3.99 45.66 9.57
N GLY A 7 2.72 45.53 9.22
CA GLY A 7 2.22 44.48 8.33
C GLY A 7 2.75 44.61 6.91
N ALA A 8 2.83 43.47 6.23
CA ALA A 8 3.08 43.37 4.79
C ALA A 8 1.79 42.95 4.06
N PRO A 9 1.49 43.52 2.89
CA PRO A 9 0.25 43.27 2.15
C PRO A 9 0.34 42.11 1.15
N SER A 10 -0.88 41.65 0.83
CA SER A 10 -1.34 40.70 -0.18
C SER A 10 -0.64 40.66 -1.54
N LYS A 11 -0.62 39.47 -2.16
CA LYS A 11 -0.66 39.23 -3.62
C LYS A 11 -1.43 37.91 -3.86
N LYS A 12 -2.59 37.96 -4.55
CA LYS A 12 -2.83 37.54 -5.97
C LYS A 12 -2.71 36.02 -6.16
N ALA A 13 -3.52 35.29 -6.93
CA ALA A 13 -4.66 35.52 -7.82
C ALA A 13 -5.34 34.13 -7.95
N GLY A 14 -6.66 33.99 -8.03
CA GLY A 14 -7.38 34.18 -9.29
C GLY A 14 -7.20 33.01 -10.26
N GLY A 15 -7.56 31.78 -9.86
CA GLY A 15 -7.63 30.63 -10.76
C GLY A 15 -9.07 30.38 -11.23
N GLN A 16 -9.51 31.12 -12.24
CA GLN A 16 -10.72 30.81 -13.02
C GLN A 16 -10.47 29.54 -13.85
N VAL A 17 -11.07 28.41 -13.47
CA VAL A 17 -11.24 27.28 -14.41
C VAL A 17 -12.60 27.42 -15.07
N ARG A 18 -12.55 27.97 -16.29
CA ARG A 18 -13.55 27.81 -17.37
C ARG A 18 -13.92 26.32 -17.47
N GLY A 19 -15.18 25.91 -17.42
CA GLY A 19 -16.17 26.19 -18.45
C GLY A 19 -16.13 25.07 -19.52
N GLY A 20 -17.24 24.37 -19.70
CA GLY A 20 -17.46 23.45 -20.82
C GLY A 20 -18.19 22.17 -20.38
N LYS A 21 -19.52 22.13 -20.49
CA LYS A 21 -20.26 21.53 -21.65
C LYS A 21 -20.05 20.00 -21.70
N THR A 22 -21.06 19.15 -21.82
CA THR A 22 -22.47 19.30 -22.16
C THR A 22 -23.13 17.94 -21.94
N LYS A 23 -24.42 17.99 -21.60
CA LYS A 23 -25.38 16.89 -21.68
C LYS A 23 -25.17 16.02 -22.93
N GLY A 24 -24.83 14.76 -22.73
CA GLY A 24 -25.03 13.69 -23.73
C GLY A 24 -26.34 12.98 -23.45
N ASN A 25 -27.46 13.64 -23.76
CA ASN A 25 -28.75 12.98 -23.95
C ASN A 25 -28.64 12.20 -25.27
N GLY A 26 -28.50 10.88 -25.19
CA GLY A 26 -28.41 9.99 -26.35
C GLY A 26 -29.48 8.92 -26.30
N SER A 27 -30.61 9.22 -26.96
CA SER A 27 -31.62 8.35 -27.58
C SER A 27 -31.80 6.94 -26.99
N SER A 28 -32.86 6.63 -26.25
CA SER A 28 -34.22 6.39 -26.77
C SER A 28 -34.29 5.65 -28.12
N GLY A 29 -34.91 4.47 -28.12
CA GLY A 29 -35.71 4.01 -29.24
C GLY A 29 -35.00 3.13 -30.27
N GLY A 30 -35.09 1.82 -30.07
CA GLY A 30 -34.69 0.83 -31.06
C GLY A 30 -35.25 -0.55 -30.76
N SER A 31 -36.52 -0.61 -30.34
CA SER A 31 -37.28 -1.85 -30.16
C SER A 31 -37.64 -2.44 -31.53
N SER A 32 -36.70 -3.13 -32.18
CA SER A 32 -37.00 -3.97 -33.34
C SER A 32 -37.54 -5.32 -32.86
N LYS A 33 -38.86 -5.41 -32.74
CA LYS A 33 -39.62 -6.64 -32.40
C LYS A 33 -39.68 -7.56 -33.63
N GLY A 34 -38.54 -8.14 -34.01
CA GLY A 34 -38.44 -9.15 -35.05
C GLY A 34 -38.95 -10.50 -34.53
N LYS A 35 -40.26 -10.74 -34.63
CA LYS A 35 -40.93 -11.98 -34.22
C LYS A 35 -40.79 -13.04 -35.33
N GLY A 36 -39.56 -13.52 -35.54
CA GLY A 36 -39.27 -14.67 -36.40
C GLY A 36 -39.08 -15.92 -35.54
N LYS A 37 -40.14 -16.71 -35.34
CA LYS A 37 -40.06 -18.08 -34.78
C LYS A 37 -39.45 -19.00 -35.85
N GLY A 38 -38.14 -18.92 -36.04
CA GLY A 38 -37.38 -19.99 -36.68
C GLY A 38 -36.90 -20.95 -35.59
N LYS A 39 -37.52 -22.13 -35.47
CA LYS A 39 -36.93 -23.28 -34.76
C LYS A 39 -35.79 -23.82 -35.62
N GLY A 40 -34.71 -23.05 -35.73
CA GLY A 40 -33.50 -23.41 -36.47
C GLY A 40 -32.35 -23.40 -35.49
N ASP A 41 -31.78 -24.58 -35.27
CA ASP A 41 -30.53 -24.90 -34.58
C ASP A 41 -29.71 -23.67 -34.12
N ASP A 42 -29.93 -23.22 -32.87
CA ASP A 42 -29.32 -22.02 -32.28
C ASP A 42 -27.79 -22.12 -32.13
N SER A 43 -27.25 -23.33 -32.29
CA SER A 43 -25.81 -23.63 -32.23
C SER A 43 -25.05 -22.97 -33.38
N ASN A 44 -25.55 -23.08 -34.62
CA ASN A 44 -24.89 -22.53 -35.82
C ASN A 44 -25.01 -21.00 -35.93
N ARG A 45 -26.07 -20.41 -35.37
CA ARG A 45 -26.28 -18.95 -35.43
C ARG A 45 -25.35 -18.16 -34.51
N LYS A 46 -24.85 -18.78 -33.43
CA LYS A 46 -23.89 -18.14 -32.53
C LYS A 46 -22.47 -18.10 -33.12
N LEU A 47 -22.07 -19.15 -33.83
CA LEU A 47 -20.77 -19.22 -34.52
C LEU A 47 -20.66 -18.15 -35.61
N SER A 48 -21.68 -18.01 -36.46
CA SER A 48 -21.66 -16.98 -37.54
C SER A 48 -21.60 -15.53 -37.02
N ARG A 49 -22.19 -15.24 -35.85
CA ARG A 49 -22.10 -13.91 -35.24
C ARG A 49 -20.71 -13.62 -34.67
N GLN A 50 -20.02 -14.64 -34.17
CA GLN A 50 -18.66 -14.49 -33.68
C GLN A 50 -17.70 -14.28 -34.86
N GLU A 51 -17.84 -15.08 -35.91
CA GLU A 51 -17.04 -14.96 -37.14
C GLU A 51 -17.27 -13.59 -37.83
N GLN A 52 -18.51 -13.12 -37.94
CA GLN A 52 -18.78 -11.78 -38.50
C GLN A 52 -18.17 -10.66 -37.66
N ARG A 53 -18.14 -10.80 -36.32
CA ARG A 53 -17.49 -9.84 -35.43
C ARG A 53 -15.98 -9.86 -35.56
N GLU A 54 -15.38 -11.03 -35.77
CA GLU A 54 -13.95 -11.19 -35.97
C GLU A 54 -13.52 -10.65 -37.35
N ALA A 55 -14.26 -10.96 -38.42
CA ALA A 55 -14.05 -10.42 -39.76
C ALA A 55 -14.15 -8.88 -39.78
N HIS A 56 -15.15 -8.31 -39.08
CA HIS A 56 -15.28 -6.85 -38.95
C HIS A 56 -14.15 -6.22 -38.13
N ARG A 57 -13.58 -6.94 -37.15
CA ARG A 57 -12.39 -6.45 -36.41
C ARG A 57 -11.15 -6.42 -37.30
N HIS A 58 -10.98 -7.45 -38.14
CA HIS A 58 -9.91 -7.51 -39.13
C HIS A 58 -10.04 -6.41 -40.20
N SER A 59 -11.25 -6.14 -40.70
CA SER A 59 -11.46 -5.12 -41.74
C SER A 59 -11.21 -3.68 -41.25
N LEU A 60 -11.39 -3.41 -39.95
CA LEU A 60 -11.13 -2.10 -39.37
C LEU A 60 -9.64 -1.78 -39.16
N GLY A 61 -8.72 -2.68 -39.51
CA GLY A 61 -7.28 -2.49 -39.24
C GLY A 61 -6.96 -2.33 -37.75
N ARG A 62 -7.93 -2.62 -36.88
CA ARG A 62 -7.73 -2.70 -35.43
C ARG A 62 -7.01 -4.00 -35.16
N MET A 63 -5.71 -3.98 -35.41
CA MET A 63 -4.77 -4.95 -34.89
C MET A 63 -5.19 -5.23 -33.44
N PRO A 64 -5.44 -6.49 -33.05
CA PRO A 64 -5.67 -6.81 -31.66
C PRO A 64 -4.50 -6.20 -30.92
N ARG A 65 -4.76 -5.20 -30.07
CA ARG A 65 -3.71 -4.63 -29.21
C ARG A 65 -3.07 -5.86 -28.60
N ARG A 66 -1.82 -6.16 -29.01
CA ARG A 66 -1.08 -7.30 -28.49
C ARG A 66 -1.35 -7.29 -27.00
N ALA A 67 -1.73 -8.41 -26.43
CA ALA A 67 -1.89 -8.56 -24.99
C ALA A 67 -0.51 -8.30 -24.37
N GLN A 68 -0.12 -7.03 -24.34
CA GLN A 68 1.14 -6.48 -23.89
C GLN A 68 1.06 -6.35 -22.37
N GLY A 69 0.36 -7.32 -21.78
CA GLY A 69 0.31 -7.54 -20.37
C GLY A 69 0.75 -8.96 -20.15
N GLY A 70 2.06 -9.18 -20.13
CA GLY A 70 2.61 -10.37 -19.49
C GLY A 70 2.13 -10.46 -18.04
N ASN A 71 2.41 -11.57 -17.37
CA ASN A 71 1.96 -11.81 -16.00
C ASN A 71 2.21 -10.61 -15.05
N GLN A 72 3.33 -9.90 -15.24
CA GLN A 72 3.66 -8.68 -14.51
C GLN A 72 2.61 -7.56 -14.65
N ALA A 73 2.08 -7.29 -15.84
CA ALA A 73 1.06 -6.26 -16.02
C ALA A 73 -0.30 -6.68 -15.45
N ILE A 74 -0.58 -7.99 -15.45
CA ILE A 74 -1.78 -8.55 -14.80
C ILE A 74 -1.67 -8.38 -13.28
N GLU A 75 -0.50 -8.64 -12.71
CA GLU A 75 -0.24 -8.42 -11.28
C GLU A 75 -0.29 -6.94 -10.91
N GLU A 76 0.33 -6.07 -11.69
CA GLU A 76 0.30 -4.63 -11.47
C GLU A 76 -1.15 -4.09 -11.52
N THR A 77 -1.95 -4.53 -12.49
CA THR A 77 -3.36 -4.14 -12.58
C THR A 77 -4.17 -4.65 -11.38
N ARG A 78 -3.90 -5.88 -10.90
CA ARG A 78 -4.51 -6.40 -9.66
C ARG A 78 -4.12 -5.57 -8.44
N GLN A 79 -2.85 -5.22 -8.28
CA GLN A 79 -2.39 -4.36 -7.18
C GLN A 79 -3.06 -2.99 -7.21
N ARG A 80 -3.13 -2.35 -8.39
CA ARG A 80 -3.81 -1.06 -8.57
C ARG A 80 -5.30 -1.13 -8.21
N LEU A 81 -5.99 -2.21 -8.61
CA LEU A 81 -7.39 -2.42 -8.27
C LEU A 81 -7.59 -2.65 -6.77
N ARG A 82 -6.74 -3.46 -6.14
CA ARG A 82 -6.78 -3.72 -4.69
C ARG A 82 -6.58 -2.42 -3.90
N MET A 83 -5.61 -1.60 -4.28
CA MET A 83 -5.37 -0.30 -3.65
C MET A 83 -6.58 0.63 -3.76
N LYS A 84 -7.19 0.73 -4.95
CA LYS A 84 -8.42 1.53 -5.14
C LYS A 84 -9.59 1.00 -4.32
N ALA A 85 -9.70 -0.31 -4.15
CA ALA A 85 -10.74 -0.91 -3.32
C ALA A 85 -10.56 -0.55 -1.84
N LEU A 86 -9.33 -0.63 -1.31
CA LEU A 86 -9.02 -0.24 0.07
C LEU A 86 -9.24 1.27 0.31
N GLN A 87 -8.83 2.13 -0.65
CA GLN A 87 -9.11 3.57 -0.57
C GLN A 87 -10.61 3.86 -0.51
N ARG A 88 -11.42 3.16 -1.32
CA ARG A 88 -12.88 3.28 -1.25
C ARG A 88 -13.45 2.76 0.06
N GLN A 89 -12.88 1.71 0.63
CA GLN A 89 -13.28 1.20 1.93
C GLN A 89 -13.04 2.22 3.05
N LEU A 90 -11.91 2.94 3.01
CA LEU A 90 -11.63 4.06 3.93
C LEU A 90 -12.63 5.21 3.77
N LEU A 91 -13.01 5.53 2.53
CA LEU A 91 -13.98 6.60 2.23
C LEU A 91 -15.43 6.24 2.56
N ARG A 92 -15.76 4.95 2.63
CA ARG A 92 -17.15 4.48 2.84
C ARG A 92 -17.69 4.77 4.26
N GLY A 93 -16.84 5.27 5.15
CA GLY A 93 -17.21 5.66 6.51
C GLY A 93 -17.21 4.49 7.50
N PRO A 94 -17.34 4.80 8.80
CA PRO A 94 -17.18 3.83 9.88
C PRO A 94 -18.24 2.73 9.81
N SER A 95 -17.81 1.48 9.63
CA SER A 95 -18.62 0.30 9.94
C SER A 95 -18.77 0.16 11.47
N VAL A 96 -19.57 -0.80 11.93
CA VAL A 96 -19.97 -1.00 13.34
C VAL A 96 -18.78 -1.18 14.31
N LYS A 97 -17.56 -1.47 13.82
CA LYS A 97 -16.30 -1.45 14.59
C LYS A 97 -15.21 -0.66 13.86
N PRO A 98 -15.27 0.67 13.88
CA PRO A 98 -14.50 1.48 12.95
C PRO A 98 -13.01 1.55 13.27
N GLY A 99 -12.58 1.24 14.49
CA GLY A 99 -11.17 1.28 14.86
C GLY A 99 -10.35 0.16 14.21
N GLU A 100 -10.67 -1.09 14.55
CA GLU A 100 -9.88 -2.26 14.14
C GLU A 100 -9.96 -2.49 12.62
N GLU A 101 -11.14 -2.37 12.01
CA GLU A 101 -11.29 -2.52 10.55
C GLU A 101 -10.53 -1.42 9.81
N ARG A 102 -10.64 -0.15 10.25
CA ARG A 102 -9.89 0.94 9.61
C ARG A 102 -8.38 0.75 9.76
N ARG A 103 -7.91 0.30 10.92
CA ARG A 103 -6.51 -0.04 11.16
C ARG A 103 -6.02 -1.12 10.19
N THR A 104 -6.76 -2.21 10.03
CA THR A 104 -6.37 -3.30 9.11
C THR A 104 -6.35 -2.85 7.65
N VAL A 105 -7.31 -2.01 7.23
CA VAL A 105 -7.35 -1.44 5.87
C VAL A 105 -6.16 -0.49 5.64
N LEU A 106 -5.83 0.37 6.60
CA LEU A 106 -4.68 1.27 6.52
C LEU A 106 -3.35 0.51 6.46
N ARG A 107 -3.19 -0.54 7.29
CA ARG A 107 -2.04 -1.45 7.23
C ARG A 107 -1.89 -2.07 5.83
N ASP A 108 -2.95 -2.67 5.30
CA ASP A 108 -2.92 -3.32 3.98
C ASP A 108 -2.63 -2.33 2.86
N LEU A 109 -3.16 -1.11 2.97
CA LEU A 109 -2.88 -0.03 2.02
C LEU A 109 -1.41 0.40 2.09
N GLY A 110 -0.87 0.58 3.29
CA GLY A 110 0.55 0.89 3.51
C GLY A 110 1.48 -0.16 2.90
N LEU A 111 1.19 -1.46 3.13
CA LEU A 111 1.95 -2.57 2.53
C LEU A 111 1.89 -2.57 0.99
N LEU A 112 0.74 -2.27 0.40
CA LEU A 112 0.63 -2.15 -1.07
C LEU A 112 1.36 -0.94 -1.62
N HIS A 113 1.44 0.17 -0.88
CA HIS A 113 2.26 1.31 -1.27
C HIS A 113 3.75 0.98 -1.20
N ALA A 114 4.20 0.31 -0.14
CA ALA A 114 5.57 -0.16 0.03
C ALA A 114 5.98 -1.12 -1.10
N GLY A 115 5.15 -2.13 -1.40
CA GLY A 115 5.40 -3.07 -2.50
C GLY A 115 5.40 -2.43 -3.89
N ALA A 116 4.76 -1.25 -4.04
CA ALA A 116 4.80 -0.45 -5.26
C ALA A 116 5.96 0.57 -5.29
N GLY A 117 6.90 0.51 -4.33
CA GLY A 117 8.04 1.43 -4.23
C GLY A 117 7.68 2.87 -3.82
N ARG A 118 6.45 3.09 -3.33
CA ARG A 118 6.00 4.42 -2.89
C ARG A 118 6.12 4.53 -1.37
N SER A 119 7.33 4.83 -0.90
CA SER A 119 7.66 4.89 0.53
C SER A 119 6.88 5.95 1.30
N ALA A 120 6.77 7.18 0.80
CA ALA A 120 6.07 8.28 1.47
C ALA A 120 4.60 7.95 1.84
N PRO A 121 3.71 7.56 0.89
CA PRO A 121 2.33 7.22 1.24
C PRO A 121 2.22 5.91 2.02
N ALA A 122 3.23 5.04 1.96
CA ALA A 122 3.26 3.84 2.79
C ALA A 122 3.47 4.19 4.27
N ILE A 123 4.43 5.08 4.54
CA ILE A 123 4.73 5.60 5.89
C ILE A 123 3.49 6.28 6.46
N GLU A 124 2.89 7.23 5.73
CA GLU A 124 1.69 7.96 6.17
C GLU A 124 0.54 7.01 6.56
N ALA A 125 0.25 6.00 5.73
CA ALA A 125 -0.82 5.05 6.00
C ALA A 125 -0.53 4.16 7.23
N LEU A 126 0.73 3.76 7.45
CA LEU A 126 1.11 2.95 8.60
C LEU A 126 1.15 3.77 9.89
N GLU A 127 1.58 5.04 9.84
CA GLU A 127 1.49 5.97 10.97
C GLU A 127 0.04 6.19 11.38
N GLU A 128 -0.87 6.42 10.42
CA GLU A 128 -2.31 6.50 10.71
C GLU A 128 -2.85 5.22 11.33
N ALA A 129 -2.40 4.04 10.88
CA ALA A 129 -2.79 2.77 11.47
C ALA A 129 -2.29 2.62 12.92
N LEU A 130 -1.09 3.09 13.21
CA LEU A 130 -0.49 3.08 14.55
C LEU A 130 -1.18 4.07 15.49
N ASN A 131 -1.62 5.22 14.98
CA ASN A 131 -2.39 6.20 15.75
C ASN A 131 -3.74 5.63 16.23
N ILE A 132 -4.33 4.68 15.51
CA ILE A 132 -5.57 4.01 15.93
C ILE A 132 -5.32 2.99 17.04
N SER A 133 -4.19 2.28 17.01
CA SER A 133 -3.83 1.28 18.01
C SER A 133 -2.32 1.35 18.27
N PRO A 134 -1.91 2.16 19.28
CA PRO A 134 -0.50 2.44 19.53
C PRO A 134 0.25 1.23 20.11
N GLU A 135 -0.47 0.29 20.71
CA GLU A 135 0.12 -0.90 21.34
C GLU A 135 0.66 -1.91 20.32
N ASP A 136 0.05 -2.04 19.13
CA ASP A 136 0.41 -3.00 18.07
C ASP A 136 1.09 -4.30 18.57
N PRO A 137 0.38 -5.14 19.36
CA PRO A 137 1.00 -6.25 20.07
C PRO A 137 1.65 -7.28 19.15
N ASP A 138 1.13 -7.42 17.92
CA ASP A 138 1.62 -8.36 16.91
C ASP A 138 2.73 -7.76 16.01
N PHE A 139 3.13 -6.51 16.26
CA PHE A 139 4.12 -5.76 15.45
C PHE A 139 3.77 -5.69 13.95
N SER A 140 2.49 -5.85 13.62
CA SER A 140 2.00 -5.96 12.25
C SER A 140 2.09 -4.64 11.47
N VAL A 141 2.14 -3.50 12.16
CA VAL A 141 2.26 -2.15 11.60
C VAL A 141 3.66 -1.59 11.85
N ARG A 142 4.17 -1.72 13.09
CA ARG A 142 5.49 -1.22 13.48
C ARG A 142 6.63 -1.87 12.70
N GLY A 143 6.56 -3.17 12.45
CA GLY A 143 7.61 -3.90 11.72
C GLY A 143 7.85 -3.33 10.31
N PRO A 144 6.83 -3.30 9.43
CA PRO A 144 6.95 -2.71 8.10
C PRO A 144 7.33 -1.22 8.12
N LEU A 145 6.80 -0.45 9.08
CA LEU A 145 7.10 0.97 9.22
C LEU A 145 8.57 1.22 9.58
N LEU A 146 9.13 0.42 10.50
CA LEU A 146 10.54 0.48 10.85
C LEU A 146 11.43 0.16 9.65
N CYS A 147 11.10 -0.87 8.86
CA CYS A 147 11.84 -1.19 7.64
C CYS A 147 11.84 0.00 6.67
N LEU A 148 10.69 0.66 6.46
CA LEU A 148 10.58 1.83 5.58
C LEU A 148 11.41 3.03 6.07
N TYR A 149 11.51 3.26 7.38
CA TYR A 149 12.37 4.31 7.92
C TYR A 149 13.85 3.98 7.72
N LEU A 150 14.26 2.73 7.94
CA LEU A 150 15.64 2.31 7.72
C LEU A 150 16.03 2.40 6.24
N ASP A 151 15.15 1.94 5.34
CA ASP A 151 15.33 2.06 3.88
C ASP A 151 15.45 3.53 3.44
N GLY A 152 14.72 4.43 4.12
CA GLY A 152 14.78 5.88 3.90
C GLY A 152 15.92 6.60 4.64
N ALA A 153 16.82 5.88 5.32
CA ALA A 153 17.87 6.41 6.18
C ALA A 153 17.36 7.39 7.27
N ARG A 154 16.12 7.21 7.74
CA ARG A 154 15.48 8.03 8.78
C ARG A 154 15.71 7.44 10.16
N THR A 155 16.96 7.54 10.62
CA THR A 155 17.40 6.91 11.88
C THR A 155 16.74 7.51 13.12
N GLU A 156 16.42 8.81 13.12
CA GLU A 156 15.76 9.48 14.25
C GLU A 156 14.32 8.98 14.45
N GLU A 157 13.54 8.87 13.37
CA GLU A 157 12.16 8.35 13.39
C GLU A 157 12.15 6.87 13.78
N ALA A 158 13.08 6.09 13.22
CA ALA A 158 13.28 4.70 13.59
C ALA A 158 13.57 4.58 15.10
N THR A 159 14.59 5.28 15.62
CA THR A 159 14.95 5.20 17.04
C THR A 159 13.86 5.74 17.98
N SER A 160 13.10 6.76 17.58
CA SER A 160 11.94 7.23 18.34
C SER A 160 10.87 6.14 18.46
N MET A 161 10.61 5.40 17.37
CA MET A 161 9.69 4.26 17.38
C MET A 161 10.17 3.13 18.29
N LEU A 162 11.49 2.91 18.35
CA LEU A 162 12.13 1.95 19.27
C LEU A 162 12.01 2.37 20.74
N LYS A 163 11.91 3.67 21.03
CA LYS A 163 11.82 4.19 22.41
C LYS A 163 10.40 4.33 22.92
N GLY A 164 9.39 4.05 22.10
CA GLY A 164 7.98 4.24 22.43
C GLY A 164 7.48 3.40 23.63
N PRO A 165 6.19 3.52 24.01
CA PRO A 165 5.63 3.01 25.28
C PRO A 165 5.81 1.50 25.51
N LEU A 166 5.97 0.71 24.44
CA LEU A 166 6.29 -0.72 24.54
C LEU A 166 7.67 -0.99 25.16
N PHE A 167 8.59 -0.04 25.02
CA PHE A 167 9.98 -0.14 25.46
C PHE A 167 10.25 0.66 26.72
N GLU A 168 9.43 1.69 27.03
CA GLU A 168 9.53 2.35 28.33
C GLU A 168 9.35 1.36 29.48
N SER A 169 8.45 0.39 29.37
CA SER A 169 8.31 -0.66 30.39
C SER A 169 9.54 -1.59 30.49
N LEU A 170 10.27 -1.80 29.38
CA LEU A 170 11.50 -2.60 29.35
C LEU A 170 12.73 -1.80 29.82
N LEU A 171 12.75 -0.50 29.57
CA LEU A 171 13.83 0.41 29.95
C LEU A 171 13.68 0.92 31.40
N ALA A 172 12.45 0.92 31.94
CA ALA A 172 12.17 1.32 33.31
C ALA A 172 12.58 0.27 34.35
N GLU A 173 12.76 -0.99 33.96
CA GLU A 173 13.16 -2.06 34.87
C GLU A 173 14.68 -2.32 34.80
N ALA A 174 15.41 -1.62 35.65
CA ALA A 174 16.38 -2.23 36.58
C ALA A 174 17.04 -1.13 37.42
N PRO A 175 16.46 -0.74 38.59
CA PRO A 175 17.31 -0.23 39.64
C PRO A 175 18.31 -1.35 39.98
N ILE A 176 19.56 -1.12 39.61
CA ILE A 176 20.70 -2.00 39.88
C ILE A 176 20.76 -2.17 41.42
N GLY A 177 20.16 -3.23 41.97
CA GLY A 177 20.27 -3.50 43.40
C GLY A 177 19.13 -4.24 44.12
N GLN A 178 18.00 -4.58 43.47
CA GLN A 178 16.95 -5.37 44.15
C GLN A 178 16.89 -6.83 43.68
N PRO A 179 16.97 -7.81 44.60
CA PRO A 179 16.88 -9.22 44.27
C PRO A 179 15.45 -9.61 43.85
N PRO A 180 15.30 -10.45 42.81
CA PRO A 180 14.00 -10.79 42.24
C PRO A 180 13.23 -11.71 43.21
N SER A 181 12.08 -11.24 43.71
CA SER A 181 11.13 -12.09 44.43
C SER A 181 9.80 -12.18 43.68
N SER A 182 9.49 -13.39 43.19
CA SER A 182 8.19 -13.93 42.73
C SER A 182 7.63 -13.66 41.31
N THR A 183 8.33 -14.20 40.30
CA THR A 183 7.95 -15.29 39.36
C THR A 183 6.79 -15.22 38.35
N SER A 184 5.73 -14.41 38.48
CA SER A 184 4.65 -14.43 37.45
C SER A 184 4.69 -13.24 36.48
N SER A 185 4.96 -12.04 37.00
CA SER A 185 5.07 -10.81 36.21
C SER A 185 6.35 -10.79 35.36
N GLU A 186 7.48 -11.22 35.95
CA GLU A 186 8.77 -11.30 35.26
C GLU A 186 8.72 -12.23 34.04
N PHE A 187 7.98 -13.33 34.11
CA PHE A 187 7.86 -14.26 32.99
C PHE A 187 7.11 -13.64 31.81
N LEU A 188 6.10 -12.80 32.08
CA LEU A 188 5.36 -12.09 31.04
C LEU A 188 6.20 -10.99 30.39
N MET A 189 7.00 -10.27 31.19
CA MET A 189 7.93 -9.26 30.71
C MET A 189 9.09 -9.88 29.91
N ALA A 190 9.66 -10.98 30.38
CA ALA A 190 10.71 -11.72 29.66
C ALA A 190 10.23 -12.25 28.30
N LYS A 191 8.97 -12.71 28.22
CA LYS A 191 8.36 -13.11 26.93
C LYS A 191 8.20 -11.94 25.97
N LYS A 192 7.74 -10.79 26.46
CA LYS A 192 7.62 -9.57 25.65
C LYS A 192 8.99 -9.06 25.20
N ALA A 193 9.99 -9.09 26.08
CA ALA A 193 11.38 -8.74 25.76
C ALA A 193 11.98 -9.69 24.71
N ALA A 194 11.79 -11.00 24.84
CA ALA A 194 12.27 -11.97 23.87
C ALA A 194 11.60 -11.79 22.49
N ALA A 195 10.30 -11.49 22.48
CA ALA A 195 9.56 -11.22 21.25
C ALA A 195 10.05 -9.95 20.55
N THR A 196 10.22 -8.83 21.28
CA THR A 196 10.75 -7.58 20.71
C THR A 196 12.18 -7.74 20.20
N THR A 197 13.06 -8.35 21.00
CA THR A 197 14.45 -8.62 20.60
C THR A 197 14.51 -9.53 19.37
N GLY A 198 13.63 -10.55 19.31
CA GLY A 198 13.47 -11.40 18.14
C GLY A 198 13.03 -10.63 16.90
N CYS A 199 12.03 -9.77 17.01
CA CYS A 199 11.55 -8.92 15.90
C CYS A 199 12.66 -7.99 15.38
N TYR A 200 13.48 -7.41 16.27
CA TYR A 200 14.62 -6.58 15.85
C TYR A 200 15.73 -7.38 15.18
N SER A 201 16.03 -8.55 15.73
CA SER A 201 17.01 -9.46 15.11
C SER A 201 16.56 -9.82 13.70
N ILE A 202 15.27 -10.10 13.50
CA ILE A 202 14.69 -10.39 12.18
C ILE A 202 14.72 -9.17 11.26
N ALA A 203 14.39 -7.98 11.74
CA ALA A 203 14.43 -6.75 10.95
C ALA A 203 15.86 -6.44 10.48
N VAL A 204 16.83 -6.52 11.38
CA VAL A 204 18.26 -6.32 11.08
C VAL A 204 18.77 -7.39 10.10
N LEU A 205 18.44 -8.67 10.33
CA LEU A 205 18.83 -9.76 9.42
C LEU A 205 18.20 -9.60 8.03
N SER A 206 16.93 -9.16 7.96
CA SER A 206 16.24 -8.92 6.69
C SER A 206 16.88 -7.77 5.93
N TYR A 207 17.21 -6.68 6.62
CA TYR A 207 17.94 -5.56 6.05
C TYR A 207 19.31 -5.98 5.52
N VAL A 208 20.10 -6.71 6.31
CA VAL A 208 21.41 -7.23 5.88
C VAL A 208 21.27 -8.14 4.66
N SER A 209 20.29 -9.05 4.67
CA SER A 209 20.05 -9.96 3.54
C SER A 209 19.67 -9.23 2.25
N VAL A 210 18.80 -8.22 2.33
CA VAL A 210 18.33 -7.49 1.14
C VAL A 210 19.38 -6.51 0.66
N CYS A 211 19.91 -5.65 1.52
CA CYS A 211 20.80 -4.57 1.11
C CYS A 211 22.20 -5.08 0.81
N VAL A 212 22.81 -5.83 1.74
CA VAL A 212 24.21 -6.26 1.59
C VAL A 212 24.32 -7.30 0.49
N LEU A 213 23.51 -8.36 0.51
CA LEU A 213 23.69 -9.45 -0.47
C LEU A 213 23.29 -9.05 -1.90
N GLN A 214 22.30 -8.17 -2.09
CA GLN A 214 21.96 -7.70 -3.43
C GLN A 214 23.03 -6.77 -4.02
N GLU A 215 23.65 -5.92 -3.20
CA GLU A 215 24.79 -5.11 -3.63
C GLU A 215 26.01 -5.96 -3.99
N TYR A 216 26.29 -7.00 -3.21
CA TYR A 216 27.37 -7.94 -3.52
C TYR A 216 27.10 -8.73 -4.81
N ARG A 217 25.84 -9.11 -5.10
CA ARG A 217 25.48 -9.78 -6.36
C ARG A 217 25.55 -8.86 -7.59
N LYS A 218 25.46 -7.54 -7.40
CA LYS A 218 25.50 -6.55 -8.49
C LYS A 218 26.90 -6.10 -8.86
N LYS A 219 27.93 -6.39 -8.06
CA LYS A 219 29.31 -6.18 -8.48
C LYS A 219 29.66 -7.32 -9.44
N PRO A 220 29.73 -7.09 -10.77
CA PRO A 220 30.29 -8.08 -11.65
C PRO A 220 31.72 -8.34 -11.17
N THR A 221 32.12 -9.61 -11.14
CA THR A 221 33.51 -10.01 -10.94
C THR A 221 34.32 -9.49 -12.11
N GLU A 222 34.73 -8.22 -12.07
CA GLU A 222 35.56 -7.56 -13.09
C GLU A 222 37.00 -8.11 -13.14
N GLY A 223 37.29 -9.22 -12.47
CA GLY A 223 38.64 -9.80 -12.34
C GLY A 223 38.82 -11.22 -12.89
N GLN A 224 37.85 -11.81 -13.61
CA GLN A 224 37.97 -13.20 -14.12
C GLN A 224 38.10 -13.31 -15.66
N ALA A 225 38.46 -12.24 -16.36
CA ALA A 225 38.63 -12.26 -17.83
C ALA A 225 40.06 -11.88 -18.27
N ALA A 226 41.08 -12.46 -17.63
CA ALA A 226 42.47 -12.38 -18.10
C ALA A 226 43.22 -13.68 -17.78
N GLU A 227 42.85 -14.77 -18.46
CA GLU A 227 43.74 -15.92 -18.68
C GLU A 227 43.41 -16.58 -20.03
#